data_AF-A0A7S4FKS3-F1
#
_entry.id   AF-A0A7S4FKS3-F1
#
_cell.length_a   1.000
_cell.length_b   1.000
_cell.length_c   1.000
_cell.angle_alpha   90.00
_cell.angle_beta   90.00
_cell.angle_gamma   90.00
#
_symmetry.space_group_name_H-M   'P 1'
#
loop_
_entity.id
_entity.type
_entity.pdbx_description
1 polymer ?
#
loop_
_entity_poly.entity_id
_entity_poly.type
_entity_poly.pdbx_seq_one_letter_code
_entity_poly.pdbx_strand_id
1 'polypeptide(L)'
;FVLGMHIITADTLVATFNAQDVANTVWGFAMQDLRFTDLLQLLAELVIWLDSTSPQAVANVAWAYATLDYKHDRLMQQMALMLSEEEFLRMFKPKELAITVWSFATLGVSNQTLMVGV
;
A
#
# COMPACT_ATOMS: atom_id res chain seq x y z
N PHE A 1 1.85 -16.44 -25.51
CA PHE A 1 2.90 -15.73 -24.76
C PHE A 1 2.49 -15.65 -23.29
N VAL A 2 2.54 -16.78 -22.56
CA VAL A 2 2.16 -16.87 -21.14
C VAL A 2 3.10 -17.88 -20.47
N LEU A 3 4.37 -17.51 -20.26
CA LEU A 3 5.35 -18.42 -19.64
C LEU A 3 6.24 -17.75 -18.57
N GLY A 4 5.99 -16.48 -18.21
CA GLY A 4 6.82 -15.77 -17.22
C GLY A 4 6.19 -15.56 -15.84
N MET A 5 4.87 -15.67 -15.71
CA MET A 5 4.14 -15.15 -14.53
C MET A 5 3.78 -16.21 -13.47
N HIS A 6 4.28 -17.45 -13.63
CA HIS A 6 3.94 -18.60 -12.76
C HIS A 6 4.93 -18.86 -11.61
N ILE A 7 6.00 -18.08 -11.45
CA ILE A 7 7.08 -18.40 -10.48
C ILE A 7 6.95 -17.62 -9.16
N ILE A 8 6.23 -16.51 -9.13
CA ILE A 8 6.09 -15.70 -7.91
C ILE A 8 4.78 -16.08 -7.21
N THR A 9 4.85 -17.05 -6.30
CA THR A 9 3.72 -17.41 -5.43
C THR A 9 3.67 -16.50 -4.19
N ALA A 10 2.50 -16.41 -3.55
CA ALA A 10 2.34 -15.73 -2.26
C ALA A 10 3.40 -16.20 -1.25
N ASP A 11 3.58 -17.52 -1.12
CA ASP A 11 4.53 -18.14 -0.19
C ASP A 11 5.97 -17.70 -0.43
N THR A 12 6.37 -17.58 -1.71
CA THR A 12 7.72 -17.15 -2.07
C THR A 12 7.94 -15.69 -1.71
N LEU A 13 6.94 -14.82 -1.94
CA LEU A 13 7.02 -13.42 -1.58
C LEU A 13 7.03 -13.23 -0.06
N VAL A 14 6.14 -13.91 0.69
CA VAL A 14 6.11 -13.84 2.16
C VAL A 14 7.47 -14.23 2.75
N ALA A 15 8.12 -15.26 2.20
CA ALA A 15 9.41 -15.74 2.70
C ALA A 15 10.59 -14.79 2.40
N THR A 16 10.45 -13.86 1.46
CA THR A 16 11.59 -13.08 0.93
C THR A 16 11.42 -11.58 0.99
N PHE A 17 10.19 -11.05 1.03
CA PHE A 17 9.91 -9.62 1.00
C PHE A 17 9.60 -9.11 2.39
N ASN A 18 10.25 -8.01 2.77
CA ASN A 18 9.80 -7.16 3.86
C ASN A 18 8.88 -6.03 3.34
N ALA A 19 8.35 -5.21 4.25
CA ALA A 19 7.41 -4.14 3.90
C ALA A 19 8.02 -3.09 2.95
N GLN A 20 9.32 -2.83 3.06
CA GLN A 20 10.03 -1.90 2.17
C GLN A 20 10.18 -2.49 0.77
N ASP A 21 10.43 -3.79 0.63
CA ASP A 21 10.52 -4.47 -0.67
C ASP A 21 9.18 -4.41 -1.41
N VAL A 22 8.07 -4.64 -0.69
CA VAL A 22 6.72 -4.45 -1.25
C VAL A 22 6.50 -3.00 -1.68
N ALA A 23 6.80 -2.03 -0.81
CA ALA A 23 6.63 -0.61 -1.11
C ALA A 23 7.43 -0.17 -2.34
N ASN A 24 8.70 -0.60 -2.44
CA ASN A 24 9.56 -0.28 -3.57
C ASN A 24 9.06 -0.92 -4.88
N THR A 25 8.53 -2.14 -4.80
CA THR A 25 8.01 -2.87 -5.95
C THR A 25 6.78 -2.18 -6.53
N VAL A 26 5.79 -1.86 -5.69
CA VAL A 26 4.57 -1.19 -6.15
C VAL A 26 4.85 0.24 -6.58
N TRP A 27 5.81 0.93 -5.94
CA TRP A 27 6.27 2.25 -6.39
C TRP A 27 6.90 2.19 -7.78
N GLY A 28 7.75 1.18 -8.04
CA GLY A 28 8.35 0.96 -9.36
C GLY A 28 7.30 0.70 -10.44
N PHE A 29 6.26 -0.07 -10.11
CA PHE A 29 5.13 -0.29 -11.02
C PHE A 29 4.40 1.02 -11.34
N ALA A 30 4.09 1.82 -10.32
CA ALA A 30 3.44 3.12 -10.51
C ALA A 30 4.28 4.09 -11.35
N MET A 31 5.61 4.14 -11.12
CA MET A 31 6.53 4.98 -11.89
C MET A 31 6.59 4.63 -13.39
N GLN A 32 6.26 3.40 -13.75
CA GLN A 32 6.27 2.91 -15.13
C GLN A 32 4.85 2.68 -15.69
N ASP A 33 3.80 3.05 -14.95
CA ASP A 33 2.40 2.78 -15.27
C ASP A 33 2.12 1.29 -15.60
N LEU A 34 2.79 0.39 -14.87
CA LEU A 34 2.64 -1.06 -15.05
C LEU A 34 1.52 -1.60 -14.16
N ARG A 35 0.43 -2.02 -14.80
CA ARG A 35 -0.79 -2.50 -14.13
C ARG A 35 -0.85 -4.03 -14.09
N PHE A 36 0.08 -4.65 -13.38
CA PHE A 36 0.04 -6.09 -13.11
C PHE A 36 -0.96 -6.39 -12.00
N THR A 37 -2.26 -6.34 -12.31
CA THR A 37 -3.35 -6.43 -11.33
C THR A 37 -3.26 -7.66 -10.43
N ASP A 38 -2.88 -8.82 -10.99
CA ASP A 38 -2.73 -10.07 -10.21
C ASP A 38 -1.61 -9.94 -9.17
N LEU A 39 -0.50 -9.30 -9.53
CA LEU A 39 0.63 -9.09 -8.62
C LEU A 39 0.34 -7.96 -7.62
N LEU A 40 -0.39 -6.92 -8.03
CA LEU A 40 -0.87 -5.89 -7.11
C LEU A 40 -1.80 -6.49 -6.06
N GLN A 41 -2.74 -7.33 -6.45
CA GLN A 41 -3.60 -8.04 -5.50
C GLN A 41 -2.77 -8.88 -4.51
N LEU A 42 -1.82 -9.65 -5.02
CA LEU A 42 -0.94 -10.49 -4.21
C LEU A 42 -0.12 -9.67 -3.19
N LEU A 43 0.45 -8.55 -3.64
CA LEU A 43 1.23 -7.64 -2.79
C LEU A 43 0.36 -6.90 -1.77
N ALA A 44 -0.89 -6.57 -2.12
CA ALA A 44 -1.86 -5.98 -1.20
C ALA A 44 -2.21 -6.95 -0.07
N GLU A 45 -2.38 -8.23 -0.39
CA GLU A 45 -2.62 -9.27 0.60
C GLU A 45 -1.40 -9.51 1.49
N LEU A 46 -0.19 -9.45 0.92
CA LEU A 46 1.06 -9.62 1.65
C LEU A 46 1.34 -8.49 2.64
N VAL A 47 1.22 -7.23 2.21
CA VAL A 47 1.62 -6.07 3.03
C VAL A 47 0.79 -5.94 4.32
N ILE A 48 -0.42 -6.51 4.34
CA ILE A 48 -1.26 -6.60 5.55
C ILE A 48 -0.58 -7.39 6.67
N TRP A 49 0.31 -8.31 6.33
CA TRP A 49 0.94 -9.24 7.27
C TRP A 49 2.39 -8.91 7.60
N LEU A 50 2.94 -7.84 7.02
CA LEU A 50 4.33 -7.47 7.24
C LEU A 50 4.44 -6.60 8.50
N ASP A 51 4.87 -7.23 9.59
CA ASP A 51 5.27 -6.53 10.82
C ASP A 51 6.28 -5.42 10.50
N SER A 52 6.24 -4.32 11.27
CA SER A 52 7.17 -3.18 11.20
C SER A 52 7.16 -2.34 9.90
N THR A 53 5.98 -2.12 9.32
CA THR A 53 5.85 -1.20 8.18
C THR A 53 6.06 0.26 8.62
N SER A 54 7.05 0.95 8.03
CA SER A 54 7.29 2.37 8.32
C SER A 54 6.19 3.28 7.74
N PRO A 55 5.93 4.46 8.33
CA PRO A 55 5.01 5.45 7.75
C PRO A 55 5.30 5.80 6.29
N GLN A 56 6.58 5.88 5.93
CA GLN A 56 7.01 6.12 4.56
C GLN A 56 6.63 4.97 3.63
N ALA A 57 6.78 3.70 4.07
CA ALA A 57 6.36 2.56 3.28
C ALA A 57 4.83 2.55 3.07
N VAL A 58 4.05 2.87 4.11
CA VAL A 58 2.58 3.01 3.99
C VAL A 58 2.22 4.09 2.96
N ALA A 59 2.83 5.27 3.05
CA ALA A 59 2.59 6.36 2.12
C ALA A 59 2.97 5.98 0.67
N ASN A 60 4.10 5.30 0.46
CA ASN A 60 4.51 4.84 -0.87
C ASN A 60 3.56 3.80 -1.46
N VAL A 61 3.10 2.84 -0.66
CA VAL A 61 2.11 1.84 -1.11
C VAL A 61 0.80 2.53 -1.45
N ALA A 62 0.27 3.38 -0.56
CA ALA A 62 -0.96 4.13 -0.83
C ALA A 62 -0.86 4.98 -2.10
N TRP A 63 0.28 5.67 -2.29
CA TRP A 63 0.54 6.45 -3.51
C TRP A 63 0.57 5.59 -4.76
N ALA A 64 1.28 4.45 -4.72
CA ALA A 64 1.38 3.56 -5.87
C ALA A 64 0.01 3.05 -6.32
N TYR A 65 -0.84 2.63 -5.37
CA TYR A 65 -2.18 2.13 -5.67
C TYR A 65 -3.10 3.23 -6.23
N ALA A 66 -3.01 4.45 -5.69
CA ALA A 66 -3.74 5.59 -6.22
C ALA A 66 -3.28 5.99 -7.63
N THR A 67 -1.96 6.06 -7.87
CA THR A 67 -1.39 6.38 -9.19
C THR A 67 -1.76 5.34 -10.25
N LEU A 68 -1.79 4.06 -9.86
CA LEU A 68 -2.21 2.95 -10.72
C LEU A 68 -3.74 2.81 -10.80
N ASP A 69 -4.51 3.72 -10.19
CA ASP A 69 -5.99 3.68 -10.12
C ASP A 69 -6.52 2.28 -9.75
N TYR A 70 -5.85 1.64 -8.79
CA TYR A 70 -6.15 0.28 -8.36
C TYR A 70 -6.56 0.29 -6.89
N LYS A 71 -7.88 0.28 -6.65
CA LYS A 71 -8.43 0.24 -5.30
C LYS A 71 -8.49 -1.19 -4.77
N HIS A 72 -7.78 -1.46 -3.67
CA HIS A 72 -7.87 -2.71 -2.94
C HIS A 72 -8.50 -2.48 -1.56
N ASP A 73 -9.80 -2.74 -1.41
CA ASP A 73 -10.59 -2.32 -0.24
C ASP A 73 -10.01 -2.83 1.09
N ARG A 74 -9.57 -4.09 1.15
CA ARG A 74 -8.97 -4.66 2.37
C ARG A 74 -7.67 -3.95 2.76
N LEU A 75 -6.85 -3.58 1.77
CA LEU A 75 -5.61 -2.85 2.01
C LEU A 75 -5.91 -1.45 2.56
N MET A 76 -6.86 -0.75 1.94
CA MET A 76 -7.28 0.59 2.36
C MET A 76 -7.85 0.58 3.79
N GLN A 77 -8.67 -0.43 4.12
CA GLN A 77 -9.20 -0.61 5.48
C GLN A 77 -8.09 -0.85 6.50
N GLN A 78 -7.13 -1.73 6.20
CA GLN A 78 -6.02 -2.02 7.11
C GLN A 78 -5.12 -0.81 7.32
N MET A 79 -4.78 -0.08 6.25
CA MET A 79 -4.04 1.19 6.39
C MET A 79 -4.80 2.22 7.23
N ALA A 80 -6.13 2.30 7.08
CA ALA A 80 -6.93 3.20 7.91
C ALA A 80 -6.96 2.78 9.38
N LEU A 81 -6.98 1.48 9.67
CA LEU A 81 -6.85 0.97 11.03
C LEU A 81 -5.48 1.31 11.63
N MET A 82 -4.39 1.13 10.88
CA MET A 82 -3.06 1.54 11.33
C MET A 82 -3.01 3.04 11.66
N LEU A 83 -3.62 3.90 10.83
CA LEU A 83 -3.67 5.34 11.06
C LEU A 83 -4.59 5.75 12.22
N SER A 84 -5.48 4.87 12.67
CA SER A 84 -6.32 5.10 13.86
C SER A 84 -5.56 4.87 15.17
N GLU A 85 -4.41 4.19 15.11
CA GLU A 85 -3.51 4.02 16.25
C GLU A 85 -2.68 5.30 16.47
N GLU A 86 -2.89 5.98 17.60
CA GLU A 86 -2.29 7.29 17.87
C GLU A 86 -0.75 7.25 17.84
N GLU A 87 -0.15 6.18 18.38
CA GLU A 87 1.29 6.00 18.38
C GLU A 87 1.85 5.91 16.95
N PHE A 88 1.17 5.16 16.08
CA PHE A 88 1.58 5.01 14.69
C PHE A 88 1.37 6.31 13.91
N LEU A 89 0.24 6.99 14.11
CA LEU A 89 -0.04 8.28 13.48
C LEU A 89 1.03 9.32 13.82
N ARG A 90 1.50 9.35 15.07
CA ARG A 90 2.59 10.26 15.51
C ARG A 90 3.94 9.98 14.85
N MET A 91 4.15 8.80 14.27
CA MET A 91 5.37 8.46 13.53
C MET A 91 5.38 9.07 12.11
N PHE A 92 4.22 9.45 11.57
CA PHE A 92 4.15 10.05 10.23
C PHE A 92 4.78 11.43 10.21
N LYS A 93 5.62 11.67 9.21
CA LYS A 93 5.99 13.04 8.83
C LYS A 93 4.81 13.68 8.10
N PRO A 94 4.66 15.02 8.15
CA PRO A 94 3.55 15.71 7.48
C PRO A 94 3.39 15.33 6.00
N LYS A 95 4.50 15.16 5.27
CA LYS A 95 4.47 14.76 3.85
C LYS A 95 3.91 13.34 3.64
N GLU A 96 4.20 12.41 4.53
CA GLU A 96 3.78 11.01 4.41
C GLU A 96 2.28 10.94 4.65
N LEU A 97 1.78 11.65 5.66
CA LEU A 97 0.36 11.73 5.96
C LEU A 97 -0.42 12.40 4.82
N ALA A 98 0.09 13.51 4.29
CA ALA A 98 -0.53 14.20 3.16
C ALA A 98 -0.65 13.29 1.92
N ILE A 99 0.39 12.51 1.62
CA ILE A 99 0.37 11.54 0.51
C ILE A 99 -0.68 10.47 0.77
N THR A 100 -0.72 9.88 1.97
CA THR A 100 -1.70 8.84 2.30
C THR A 100 -3.13 9.35 2.21
N VAL A 101 -3.41 10.56 2.72
CA VAL A 101 -4.74 11.19 2.63
C VAL A 101 -5.12 11.48 1.18
N TRP A 102 -4.21 12.03 0.38
CA TRP A 102 -4.44 12.26 -1.05
C TRP A 102 -4.75 10.96 -1.78
N SER A 103 -3.99 9.89 -1.53
CA SER A 103 -4.22 8.58 -2.13
C SER A 103 -5.60 8.02 -1.81
N PHE A 104 -6.05 8.17 -0.56
CA PHE A 104 -7.36 7.71 -0.14
C PHE A 104 -8.47 8.49 -0.84
N ALA A 105 -8.33 9.81 -0.94
CA ALA A 105 -9.28 10.65 -1.66
C ALA A 105 -9.34 10.27 -3.16
N THR A 106 -8.18 10.06 -3.80
CA THR A 106 -8.09 9.65 -5.21
C THR A 106 -8.79 8.30 -5.46
N LEU A 107 -8.66 7.34 -4.54
CA LEU A 107 -9.31 6.04 -4.62
C LEU A 107 -10.77 6.03 -4.12
N GLY A 108 -11.34 7.19 -3.79
CA GLY A 108 -12.70 7.32 -3.28
C GLY A 108 -12.93 6.64 -1.93
N VAL A 109 -11.88 6.47 -1.12
CA VAL A 109 -11.96 5.89 0.23
C VAL A 109 -12.48 6.96 1.18
N SER A 110 -13.78 6.89 1.49
CA SER A 110 -14.41 7.74 2.49
C SER A 110 -14.24 7.11 3.87
N ASN A 111 -13.12 7.35 4.55
CA ASN A 111 -12.98 6.96 5.96
C ASN A 111 -13.20 8.17 6.87
N GLN A 112 -14.27 8.14 7.66
CA GLN A 112 -14.59 9.21 8.61
C GLN A 112 -13.42 9.47 9.56
N THR A 113 -12.73 8.44 10.05
CA THR A 113 -11.59 8.57 10.99
C THR A 113 -10.43 9.39 10.41
N LEU A 114 -10.19 9.33 9.10
CA LEU A 114 -9.13 10.12 8.45
C LEU A 114 -9.53 11.57 8.19
N MET A 115 -10.83 11.84 8.08
CA MET A 115 -11.35 13.19 7.84
C MET A 115 -11.49 14.03 9.12
N VAL A 116 -11.59 13.42 10.31
CA VAL A 116 -11.70 14.17 11.58
C VAL A 116 -10.35 14.58 12.18
N GLY A 117 -9.24 14.08 11.61
CA GLY A 117 -7.88 14.23 12.18
C GLY A 117 -6.99 15.27 11.48
N VAL A 118 -7.55 16.16 10.65
CA VAL A 118 -6.81 17.24 9.96
C VAL A 118 -7.21 18.61 10.48
#